data_AF-A0A6G2DCL2-F1
#
_entry.id   AF-A0A6G2DCL2-F1
#
_cell.length_a   1.000
_cell.length_b   1.000
_cell.length_c   1.000
_cell.angle_alpha   90.00
_cell.angle_beta   90.00
_cell.angle_gamma   90.00
#
_symmetry.space_group_name_H-M   'P 1'
#
loop_
_entity.id
_entity.type
_entity.pdbx_description
1 polymer ?
#
loop_
_entity_poly.entity_id
_entity_poly.type
_entity_poly.pdbx_seq_one_letter_code
_entity_poly.pdbx_strand_id
1 'polypeptide(L)'
;FILTMTSKEGEGLKAVTSESLVISLGILPILSFYFAEFQPWSILLTFVFSFLFDLVFLPLLSILFVLSFLYPVIQLNFIFEWLEGIIRLVSQVASRPLVFGQPNEWLLILLLISLALVYDLRKNIKKLTVLCLLITGLFLLTKHPLENEITMLDVGQGESIFLRDVTGKTILIDVGGKAESYKKIKKWQEKMTTSNAQRSLI
;
A
#
# COMPACT_ATOMS: atom_id res chain seq x y z
N PHE A 1 8.82 -26.12 18.27
CA PHE A 1 7.68 -26.95 17.85
C PHE A 1 7.34 -26.77 16.37
N ILE A 2 7.32 -25.52 15.85
CA ILE A 2 7.15 -25.23 14.40
C ILE A 2 8.37 -25.62 13.55
N LEU A 3 9.59 -25.59 14.12
CA LEU A 3 10.83 -25.95 13.39
C LEU A 3 11.12 -27.46 13.31
N THR A 4 10.43 -28.30 14.08
CA THR A 4 10.76 -29.74 14.20
C THR A 4 9.92 -30.66 13.31
N MET A 5 8.88 -30.16 12.63
CA MET A 5 7.95 -30.99 11.83
C MET A 5 8.14 -30.88 10.30
N THR A 6 9.14 -30.13 9.83
CA THR A 6 9.45 -30.01 8.38
C THR A 6 10.88 -30.46 8.05
N SER A 7 11.50 -31.25 8.94
CA SER A 7 12.80 -31.89 8.70
C SER A 7 12.70 -33.14 7.80
N LYS A 8 11.53 -33.45 7.23
CA LYS A 8 11.40 -34.58 6.30
C LYS A 8 10.91 -34.14 4.92
N GLU A 9 11.88 -34.21 4.01
CA GLU A 9 11.74 -34.55 2.59
C GLU A 9 11.41 -33.41 1.62
N GLY A 10 12.48 -32.69 1.25
CA GLY A 10 12.51 -31.85 0.06
C GLY A 10 13.79 -31.04 -0.03
N GLU A 11 14.93 -31.68 -0.34
CA GLU A 11 16.15 -30.96 -0.69
C GLU A 11 15.90 -30.00 -1.86
N GLY A 12 16.18 -28.72 -1.64
CA GLY A 12 16.35 -27.74 -2.72
C GLY A 12 15.47 -26.51 -2.64
N LEU A 13 15.90 -25.48 -3.39
CA LEU A 13 15.27 -24.18 -3.57
C LEU A 13 13.75 -24.26 -3.85
N LYS A 14 13.26 -25.37 -4.41
CA LYS A 14 11.84 -25.62 -4.69
C LYS A 14 10.98 -25.77 -3.43
N ALA A 15 11.49 -26.43 -2.39
CA ALA A 15 10.76 -26.56 -1.12
C ALA A 15 10.66 -25.20 -0.41
N VAL A 16 11.79 -24.47 -0.34
CA VAL A 16 11.85 -23.14 0.27
C VAL A 16 10.95 -22.13 -0.44
N THR A 17 10.93 -22.14 -1.78
CA THR A 17 10.04 -21.26 -2.57
C THR A 17 8.57 -21.63 -2.39
N SER A 18 8.23 -22.92 -2.38
CA SER A 18 6.86 -23.39 -2.11
C SER A 18 6.38 -23.00 -0.71
N GLU A 19 7.21 -23.19 0.32
CA GLU A 19 6.89 -22.81 1.69
C GLU A 19 6.71 -21.30 1.81
N SER A 20 7.60 -20.51 1.21
CA SER A 20 7.51 -19.05 1.19
C SER A 20 6.22 -18.57 0.51
N LEU A 21 5.78 -19.23 -0.58
CA LEU A 21 4.53 -18.93 -1.25
C LEU A 21 3.31 -19.26 -0.37
N VAL A 22 3.31 -20.42 0.30
CA VAL A 22 2.20 -20.81 1.19
C VAL A 22 2.08 -19.85 2.37
N ILE A 23 3.20 -19.46 2.98
CA ILE A 23 3.22 -18.48 4.07
C ILE A 23 2.75 -17.11 3.58
N SER A 24 3.24 -16.67 2.41
CA SER A 24 2.84 -15.39 1.81
C SER A 24 1.35 -15.34 1.48
N LEU A 25 0.79 -16.43 0.95
CA LEU A 25 -0.65 -16.55 0.68
C LEU A 25 -1.48 -16.62 1.97
N GLY A 26 -0.97 -17.31 2.99
CA GLY A 26 -1.65 -17.44 4.28
C GLY A 26 -1.75 -16.12 5.04
N ILE A 27 -0.74 -15.25 4.95
CA ILE A 27 -0.75 -13.94 5.61
C ILE A 27 -1.45 -12.85 4.79
N LEU A 28 -1.71 -13.09 3.51
CA LEU A 28 -2.31 -12.12 2.58
C LEU A 28 -3.65 -11.52 3.08
N PRO A 29 -4.61 -12.29 3.63
CA PRO A 29 -5.85 -11.73 4.17
C PRO A 29 -5.62 -10.78 5.34
N ILE A 30 -4.64 -11.08 6.19
CA ILE A 30 -4.30 -10.28 7.37
C ILE A 30 -3.64 -8.97 6.91
N LEU A 31 -2.70 -9.04 5.96
CA LEU A 31 -2.08 -7.84 5.38
C LEU A 31 -3.13 -6.96 4.68
N SER A 32 -4.07 -7.57 3.95
CA SER A 32 -5.19 -6.84 3.33
C SER A 32 -6.08 -6.17 4.38
N PHE A 33 -6.35 -6.82 5.52
CA PHE A 33 -7.18 -6.25 6.60
C PHE A 33 -6.56 -5.03 7.28
N TYR A 34 -5.25 -5.05 7.52
CA TYR A 34 -4.59 -3.96 8.25
C TYR A 34 -4.10 -2.84 7.33
N PHE A 35 -3.60 -3.17 6.14
CA PHE A 35 -2.92 -2.20 5.29
C PHE A 35 -3.66 -1.94 3.97
N ALA A 36 -4.68 -2.73 3.63
CA ALA A 36 -5.37 -2.72 2.32
C ALA A 36 -4.44 -2.89 1.10
N GLU A 37 -3.15 -3.07 1.34
CA GLU A 37 -2.05 -3.03 0.39
C GLU A 37 -1.20 -4.30 0.54
N PHE A 38 -0.78 -4.85 -0.59
CA PHE A 38 0.16 -5.95 -0.62
C PHE A 38 1.21 -5.69 -1.70
N GLN A 39 2.47 -5.64 -1.28
CA GLN A 39 3.59 -5.35 -2.17
C GLN A 39 4.65 -6.46 -2.08
N PRO A 40 4.47 -7.57 -2.81
CA PRO A 40 5.35 -8.74 -2.70
C PRO A 40 6.78 -8.41 -3.14
N TRP A 41 6.94 -7.52 -4.13
CA TRP A 41 8.23 -7.04 -4.59
C TRP A 41 9.01 -6.29 -3.50
N SER A 42 8.33 -5.70 -2.51
CA SER A 42 8.99 -4.96 -1.43
C SER A 42 9.93 -5.85 -0.64
N ILE A 43 9.55 -7.12 -0.38
CA ILE A 43 10.38 -8.07 0.37
C ILE A 43 11.68 -8.36 -0.39
N LEU A 44 11.57 -8.68 -1.70
CA LEU A 44 12.72 -8.99 -2.54
C LEU A 44 13.61 -7.75 -2.73
N LEU A 45 13.01 -6.59 -2.99
CA LEU A 45 13.73 -5.33 -3.14
C LEU A 45 14.48 -4.97 -1.85
N THR A 46 13.82 -5.06 -0.69
CA THR A 46 14.46 -4.74 0.61
C THR A 46 15.62 -5.69 0.89
N PHE A 47 15.50 -6.98 0.57
CA PHE A 47 16.59 -7.95 0.70
C PHE A 47 17.78 -7.64 -0.23
N VAL A 48 17.51 -7.31 -1.49
CA VAL A 48 18.57 -6.93 -2.44
C VAL A 48 19.22 -5.62 -2.00
N PHE A 49 18.43 -4.63 -1.58
CA PHE A 49 18.93 -3.35 -1.10
C PHE A 49 19.73 -3.49 0.19
N SER A 50 19.35 -4.37 1.13
CA SER A 50 20.13 -4.57 2.35
C SER A 50 21.51 -5.12 2.02
N PHE A 51 21.60 -6.12 1.13
CA PHE A 51 22.89 -6.67 0.70
C PHE A 51 23.75 -5.64 -0.05
N LEU A 52 23.12 -4.93 -0.99
CA LEU A 52 23.76 -3.86 -1.77
C LEU A 52 24.26 -2.73 -0.85
N PHE A 53 23.47 -2.38 0.17
CA PHE A 53 23.82 -1.34 1.12
C PHE A 53 24.97 -1.76 2.03
N ASP A 54 24.87 -2.92 2.67
CA ASP A 54 25.84 -3.38 3.66
C ASP A 54 27.19 -3.73 3.02
N LEU A 55 27.18 -4.40 1.85
CA LEU A 55 28.41 -4.87 1.22
C LEU A 55 29.07 -3.84 0.30
N VAL A 56 28.28 -2.98 -0.36
CA VAL A 56 28.80 -2.05 -1.37
C VAL A 56 28.76 -0.61 -0.87
N PHE A 57 27.59 -0.11 -0.48
CA PHE A 57 27.45 1.32 -0.18
C PHE A 57 28.10 1.73 1.14
N LEU A 58 27.86 1.00 2.23
CA LEU A 58 28.42 1.35 3.52
C LEU A 58 29.96 1.43 3.50
N PRO A 59 30.71 0.45 2.98
CA PRO A 59 32.16 0.57 2.87
C PRO A 59 32.59 1.66 1.87
N LEU A 60 31.92 1.77 0.71
CA LEU A 60 32.25 2.79 -0.29
C LEU A 60 32.07 4.21 0.27
N LEU A 61 30.92 4.49 0.87
CA LEU A 61 30.59 5.78 1.48
C LEU A 61 31.51 6.08 2.67
N SER A 62 31.90 5.07 3.45
CA SER A 62 32.85 5.25 4.55
C SER A 62 34.24 5.65 4.05
N ILE A 63 34.74 5.00 3.00
CA ILE A 63 36.02 5.37 2.36
C ILE A 63 35.92 6.78 1.77
N LEU A 64 34.82 7.08 1.08
CA LEU A 64 34.57 8.39 0.48
C LEU A 64 34.53 9.50 1.53
N PHE A 65 33.90 9.24 2.67
CA PHE A 65 33.81 10.17 3.77
C PHE A 65 35.20 10.54 4.30
N VAL A 66 36.09 9.56 4.49
CA VAL A 66 37.47 9.81 4.91
C VAL A 66 38.25 10.56 3.83
N LEU A 67 38.10 10.17 2.55
CA LEU A 67 38.81 10.78 1.44
C LEU A 67 38.40 12.23 1.17
N SER A 68 37.14 12.57 1.47
CA SER A 68 36.57 13.91 1.34
C SER A 68 37.32 14.97 2.15
N PHE A 69 37.94 14.59 3.28
CA PHE A 69 38.78 15.50 4.08
C PHE A 69 40.07 15.91 3.37
N LEU A 70 40.56 15.10 2.42
CA LEU A 70 41.83 15.32 1.73
C LEU A 70 41.61 15.99 0.36
N TYR A 71 40.55 15.61 -0.35
CA TYR A 71 40.23 16.14 -1.67
C TYR A 71 38.74 16.03 -1.97
N PRO A 72 38.10 17.03 -2.61
CA PRO A 72 36.71 16.95 -3.03
C PRO A 72 36.54 15.89 -4.13
N VAL A 73 35.87 14.78 -3.80
CA VAL A 73 35.76 13.59 -4.66
C VAL A 73 34.60 13.70 -5.66
N ILE A 74 34.64 14.73 -6.51
CA ILE A 74 33.56 15.08 -7.44
C ILE A 74 33.41 14.04 -8.56
N GLN A 75 34.49 13.33 -8.92
CA GLN A 75 34.52 12.31 -9.97
C GLN A 75 33.63 11.10 -9.66
N LEU A 76 33.29 10.87 -8.39
CA LEU A 76 32.43 9.75 -7.98
C LEU A 76 30.95 10.11 -7.96
N ASN A 77 30.57 11.33 -8.37
CA ASN A 77 29.17 11.73 -8.52
C ASN A 77 28.39 10.80 -9.44
N PHE A 78 29.05 10.21 -10.44
CA PHE A 78 28.45 9.22 -11.34
C PHE A 78 27.86 8.01 -10.60
N ILE A 79 28.48 7.55 -9.50
CA ILE A 79 27.96 6.44 -8.70
C ILE A 79 26.67 6.84 -7.99
N PHE A 80 26.61 8.08 -7.48
CA PHE A 80 25.42 8.62 -6.84
C PHE A 80 24.28 8.85 -7.83
N GLU A 81 24.58 9.39 -9.01
CA GLU A 81 23.60 9.55 -10.11
C GLU A 81 23.05 8.20 -10.57
N TRP A 82 23.92 7.18 -10.67
CA TRP A 82 23.51 5.84 -11.04
C TRP A 82 22.62 5.20 -9.96
N LEU A 83 22.98 5.34 -8.68
CA LEU A 83 22.16 4.90 -7.55
C LEU A 83 20.80 5.60 -7.54
N GLU A 84 20.77 6.92 -7.74
CA GLU A 84 19.54 7.69 -7.83
C GLU A 84 18.67 7.18 -8.97
N GLY A 85 19.27 6.86 -10.13
CA GLY A 85 18.57 6.22 -11.24
C GLY A 85 17.91 4.90 -10.84
N ILE A 86 18.62 4.04 -10.11
CA ILE A 86 18.06 2.78 -9.60
C ILE A 86 16.93 3.02 -8.60
N ILE A 87 17.10 3.93 -7.65
CA ILE A 87 16.07 4.25 -6.66
C ILE A 87 14.83 4.81 -7.36
N ARG A 88 15.01 5.67 -8.38
CA ARG A 88 13.90 6.20 -9.19
C ARG A 88 13.20 5.10 -10.00
N LEU A 89 13.94 4.18 -10.61
CA LEU A 89 13.38 3.04 -11.34
C LEU A 89 12.60 2.13 -10.40
N VAL A 90 13.18 1.78 -9.26
CA VAL A 90 12.50 0.98 -8.24
C VAL A 90 11.28 1.72 -7.73
N SER A 91 11.40 3.01 -7.40
CA SER A 91 10.28 3.83 -6.97
C SER A 91 9.15 3.78 -7.99
N GLN A 92 9.40 3.96 -9.29
CA GLN A 92 8.35 3.88 -10.31
C GLN A 92 7.65 2.52 -10.36
N VAL A 93 8.41 1.42 -10.21
CA VAL A 93 7.86 0.05 -10.21
C VAL A 93 7.16 -0.29 -8.89
N ALA A 94 7.66 0.24 -7.77
CA ALA A 94 7.20 -0.01 -6.41
C ALA A 94 6.11 0.98 -5.94
N SER A 95 5.87 2.09 -6.65
CA SER A 95 4.93 3.15 -6.25
C SER A 95 3.46 2.73 -6.34
N ARG A 96 3.18 1.55 -6.90
CA ARG A 96 1.81 1.04 -7.06
C ARG A 96 1.66 -0.24 -6.26
N PRO A 97 1.47 -0.15 -4.94
CA PRO A 97 1.08 -1.30 -4.15
C PRO A 97 -0.21 -1.89 -4.73
N LEU A 98 -0.34 -3.22 -4.72
CA LEU A 98 -1.61 -3.85 -5.09
C LEU A 98 -2.59 -3.56 -3.95
N VAL A 99 -3.52 -2.64 -4.20
CA VAL A 99 -4.61 -2.34 -3.27
C VAL A 99 -5.69 -3.41 -3.45
N PHE A 100 -5.80 -4.29 -2.46
CA PHE A 100 -6.82 -5.35 -2.40
C PHE A 100 -8.11 -4.88 -1.72
N GLY A 101 -8.06 -3.72 -1.06
CA GLY A 101 -9.15 -3.21 -0.23
C GLY A 101 -9.12 -3.82 1.17
N GLN A 102 -9.81 -3.16 2.10
CA GLN A 102 -9.86 -3.59 3.49
C GLN A 102 -11.05 -4.55 3.68
N PRO A 103 -10.83 -5.87 3.90
CA PRO A 103 -11.92 -6.77 4.27
C PRO A 103 -12.59 -6.34 5.58
N ASN A 104 -13.90 -6.51 5.66
CA ASN A 104 -14.63 -6.44 6.92
C ASN A 104 -14.20 -7.62 7.83
N GLU A 105 -14.38 -7.50 9.14
CA GLU A 105 -13.98 -8.53 10.13
C GLU A 105 -14.60 -9.90 9.81
N TRP A 106 -15.88 -9.92 9.42
CA TRP A 106 -16.56 -11.14 8.99
C TRP A 106 -15.97 -11.76 7.72
N LEU A 107 -15.57 -10.90 6.77
CA LEU A 107 -14.98 -11.32 5.51
C LEU A 107 -13.56 -11.87 5.71
N LEU A 108 -12.80 -11.30 6.66
CA LEU A 108 -11.52 -11.83 7.10
C LEU A 108 -11.66 -13.25 7.68
N ILE A 109 -12.63 -13.46 8.58
CA ILE A 109 -12.90 -14.80 9.15
C ILE A 109 -13.24 -15.80 8.05
N LEU A 110 -14.08 -15.42 7.10
CA LEU A 110 -14.44 -16.26 5.95
C LEU A 110 -13.21 -16.58 5.08
N LEU A 111 -12.34 -15.60 4.82
CA LEU A 111 -11.08 -15.78 4.09
C LEU A 111 -10.16 -16.77 4.82
N LEU A 112 -9.99 -16.64 6.14
CA LEU A 112 -9.17 -17.55 6.93
C LEU A 112 -9.71 -18.99 6.94
N ILE A 113 -11.03 -19.16 7.07
CA ILE A 113 -11.69 -20.47 6.98
C ILE A 113 -11.49 -21.07 5.58
N SER A 114 -11.65 -20.26 4.53
CA SER A 114 -11.44 -20.73 3.16
C SER A 114 -9.99 -21.19 2.92
N LEU A 115 -8.99 -20.48 3.47
CA LEU A 115 -7.59 -20.88 3.44
C LEU A 115 -7.32 -22.18 4.22
N ALA A 116 -7.95 -22.35 5.39
CA ALA A 116 -7.86 -23.61 6.14
C ALA A 116 -8.47 -24.79 5.35
N LEU A 117 -9.59 -24.56 4.67
CA LEU A 117 -10.22 -25.56 3.80
C LEU A 117 -9.36 -25.89 2.56
N VAL A 118 -8.61 -24.92 2.02
CA VAL A 118 -7.65 -25.16 0.91
C VAL A 118 -6.58 -26.14 1.38
N TYR A 119 -6.09 -25.96 2.59
CA TYR A 119 -5.08 -26.86 3.17
C TYR A 119 -5.62 -28.29 3.34
N ASP A 120 -6.84 -28.43 3.87
CA ASP A 120 -7.44 -29.74 4.15
C ASP A 120 -7.87 -30.48 2.86
N LEU A 121 -8.39 -29.75 1.88
CA LEU A 121 -8.89 -30.29 0.60
C LEU A 121 -7.83 -30.37 -0.49
N ARG A 122 -6.55 -30.17 -0.18
CA ARG A 122 -5.42 -30.14 -1.14
C ARG A 122 -5.34 -31.38 -2.06
N LYS A 123 -5.88 -32.52 -1.62
CA LYS A 123 -5.90 -33.78 -2.39
C LYS A 123 -6.94 -33.82 -3.52
N ASN A 124 -7.92 -32.92 -3.53
CA ASN A 124 -9.01 -32.95 -4.50
C ASN A 124 -8.99 -31.68 -5.38
N ILE A 125 -8.36 -31.80 -6.55
CA ILE A 125 -8.14 -30.69 -7.49
C ILE A 125 -9.45 -29.96 -7.86
N LYS A 126 -10.57 -30.68 -8.03
CA LYS A 126 -11.86 -30.05 -8.38
C LYS A 126 -12.36 -29.10 -7.27
N LYS A 127 -12.27 -29.53 -6.00
CA LYS A 127 -12.68 -28.70 -4.86
C LYS A 127 -11.72 -27.54 -4.63
N LEU A 128 -10.42 -27.78 -4.85
CA LEU A 128 -9.39 -26.76 -4.76
C LEU A 128 -9.63 -25.61 -5.77
N THR A 129 -9.94 -25.93 -7.03
CA THR A 129 -10.24 -24.90 -8.04
C THR A 129 -11.45 -24.04 -7.65
N VAL A 130 -12.52 -24.65 -7.15
CA VAL A 130 -13.70 -23.91 -6.66
C VAL A 130 -13.34 -22.99 -5.50
N LEU A 131 -12.50 -23.46 -4.58
CA LEU A 131 -12.11 -22.70 -3.41
C LEU A 131 -11.15 -21.55 -3.73
N CYS A 132 -10.23 -21.74 -4.68
CA CYS A 132 -9.41 -20.66 -5.24
C CYS A 132 -10.28 -19.61 -5.94
N LEU A 133 -11.31 -20.04 -6.67
CA LEU A 133 -12.25 -19.14 -7.32
C LEU A 133 -13.07 -18.36 -6.29
N LEU A 134 -13.50 -19.00 -5.20
CA LEU A 134 -14.15 -18.36 -4.06
C LEU A 134 -13.25 -17.30 -3.43
N ILE A 135 -12.00 -17.63 -3.10
CA ILE A 135 -11.03 -16.67 -2.52
C ILE A 135 -10.84 -15.47 -3.44
N THR A 136 -10.68 -15.71 -4.75
CA THR A 136 -10.54 -14.63 -5.74
C THR A 136 -11.79 -13.74 -5.79
N GLY A 137 -12.98 -14.34 -5.72
CA GLY A 137 -14.25 -13.62 -5.64
C GLY A 137 -14.38 -12.76 -4.37
N LEU A 138 -13.94 -13.27 -3.22
CA LEU A 138 -13.94 -12.51 -1.97
C LEU A 138 -13.00 -11.31 -2.03
N PHE A 139 -11.81 -11.46 -2.65
CA PHE A 139 -10.89 -10.34 -2.88
C PHE A 139 -11.41 -9.32 -3.91
N LEU A 140 -12.22 -9.74 -4.88
CA LEU A 140 -12.89 -8.81 -5.79
C LEU A 140 -13.97 -8.00 -5.06
N LEU A 141 -14.69 -8.63 -4.13
CA LEU A 141 -15.69 -7.98 -3.28
C LEU A 141 -15.05 -6.95 -2.33
N THR A 142 -13.86 -7.22 -1.78
CA THR A 142 -13.14 -6.23 -0.95
C THR A 142 -12.65 -5.04 -1.76
N LYS A 143 -12.23 -5.27 -3.01
CA LYS A 143 -11.71 -4.21 -3.86
C LYS A 143 -12.80 -3.26 -4.37
N HIS A 144 -14.02 -3.78 -4.54
CA HIS A 144 -15.18 -3.03 -5.00
C HIS A 144 -16.28 -3.12 -3.94
N PRO A 145 -16.20 -2.30 -2.87
CA PRO A 145 -17.24 -2.28 -1.86
C PRO A 145 -18.59 -1.93 -2.51
N LEU A 146 -19.59 -2.75 -2.22
CA LEU A 146 -20.97 -2.59 -2.72
C LEU A 146 -21.76 -1.52 -1.93
N GLU A 147 -21.09 -0.83 -1.02
CA GLU A 147 -21.68 0.20 -0.17
C GLU A 147 -21.24 1.58 -0.65
N ASN A 148 -22.20 2.50 -0.68
CA ASN A 148 -21.90 3.90 -0.92
C ASN A 148 -21.28 4.49 0.34
N GLU A 149 -20.11 5.10 0.20
CA GLU A 149 -19.45 5.77 1.32
C GLU A 149 -19.72 7.26 1.28
N ILE A 150 -20.18 7.79 2.42
CA ILE A 150 -20.32 9.22 2.67
C ILE A 150 -19.30 9.56 3.75
N THR A 151 -18.27 10.33 3.39
CA THR A 151 -17.23 10.77 4.31
C THR A 151 -17.31 12.28 4.47
N MET A 152 -17.50 12.75 5.71
CA MET A 152 -17.36 14.17 6.04
C MET A 152 -15.86 14.49 6.19
N LEU A 153 -15.36 15.40 5.35
CA LEU A 153 -13.98 15.84 5.36
C LEU A 153 -13.94 17.31 5.82
N ASP A 154 -13.19 17.58 6.88
CA ASP A 154 -12.87 18.97 7.26
C ASP A 154 -11.76 19.49 6.34
N VAL A 155 -12.09 20.48 5.50
CA VAL A 155 -11.17 21.06 4.51
C VAL A 155 -10.60 22.40 4.97
N GLY A 156 -10.77 22.76 6.24
CA GLY A 156 -10.23 23.99 6.83
C GLY A 156 -10.95 25.29 6.41
N GLN A 157 -11.81 25.25 5.38
CA GLN A 157 -12.74 26.34 5.01
C GLN A 157 -14.21 26.01 5.34
N GLY A 158 -14.49 24.80 5.84
CA GLY A 158 -15.81 24.24 6.13
C GLY A 158 -15.79 22.71 6.09
N GLU A 159 -16.96 22.10 6.31
CA GLU A 159 -17.16 20.65 6.13
C GLU A 159 -17.50 20.36 4.66
N SER A 160 -16.73 19.48 4.01
CA SER A 160 -17.07 18.94 2.70
C SER A 160 -17.60 17.52 2.82
N ILE A 161 -18.53 17.16 1.94
CA ILE A 161 -19.10 15.81 1.88
C ILE A 161 -18.50 15.09 0.69
N PHE A 162 -17.67 14.09 0.96
CA PHE A 162 -17.13 13.18 -0.03
C PHE A 162 -18.07 11.98 -0.19
N LEU A 163 -18.54 11.77 -1.41
CA LEU A 163 -19.37 10.63 -1.80
C LEU A 163 -18.56 9.72 -2.72
N ARG A 164 -18.49 8.43 -2.38
CA ARG A 164 -17.97 7.39 -3.26
C ARG A 164 -19.09 6.42 -3.62
N ASP A 165 -19.39 6.33 -4.90
CA ASP A 165 -20.35 5.38 -5.47
C ASP A 165 -19.71 4.00 -5.63
N VAL A 166 -20.54 2.95 -5.64
CA VAL A 166 -20.13 1.54 -5.85
C VAL A 166 -19.39 1.31 -7.16
N THR A 167 -19.58 2.20 -8.14
CA THR A 167 -18.88 2.17 -9.43
C THR A 167 -17.46 2.78 -9.37
N GLY A 168 -17.05 3.31 -8.21
CA GLY A 168 -15.78 4.02 -8.01
C GLY A 168 -15.83 5.50 -8.43
N LYS A 169 -17.00 6.03 -8.78
CA LYS A 169 -17.17 7.47 -9.01
C LYS A 169 -17.11 8.23 -7.69
N THR A 170 -16.27 9.24 -7.64
CA THR A 170 -16.10 10.11 -6.48
C THR A 170 -16.72 11.48 -6.77
N ILE A 171 -17.56 11.96 -5.87
CA ILE A 171 -18.18 13.29 -5.91
C ILE A 171 -17.80 13.98 -4.62
N LEU A 172 -17.23 15.18 -4.71
CA LEU A 172 -16.94 16.01 -3.55
C LEU A 172 -17.88 17.23 -3.58
N ILE A 173 -18.74 17.32 -2.57
CA ILE A 173 -19.72 18.39 -2.39
C ILE A 173 -19.15 19.40 -1.41
N ASP A 174 -19.31 20.68 -1.72
CA ASP A 174 -18.89 21.82 -0.89
C ASP A 174 -17.36 21.98 -0.75
N VAL A 175 -16.66 22.01 -1.89
CA VAL A 175 -15.19 22.24 -1.95
C VAL A 175 -14.75 23.67 -1.60
N GLY A 176 -15.67 24.57 -1.24
CA GLY A 176 -15.39 26.01 -1.23
C GLY A 176 -15.12 26.51 -2.66
N GLY A 177 -15.78 27.59 -3.07
CA GLY A 177 -15.48 28.20 -4.36
C GLY A 177 -13.99 28.55 -4.44
N LYS A 178 -13.34 28.25 -5.58
CA LYS A 178 -12.01 28.79 -5.90
C LYS A 178 -11.98 30.24 -5.42
N ALA A 179 -11.05 30.59 -4.55
CA ALA A 179 -10.73 31.98 -4.31
C ALA A 179 -10.34 32.57 -5.67
N GLU A 180 -11.30 33.16 -6.39
CA GLU A 180 -11.07 33.96 -7.58
C GLU A 180 -10.32 35.22 -7.11
N SER A 181 -9.05 35.06 -6.75
CA SER A 181 -8.16 36.11 -6.25
C SER A 181 -7.80 37.13 -7.34
N TYR A 182 -8.56 37.17 -8.45
CA TYR A 182 -8.28 38.00 -9.62
C TYR A 182 -9.49 38.73 -10.22
N LYS A 183 -10.68 38.67 -9.60
CA LYS A 183 -11.76 39.62 -9.97
C LYS A 183 -11.73 40.81 -9.03
N LYS A 184 -11.53 42.01 -9.58
CA LYS A 184 -11.79 43.29 -8.90
C LYS A 184 -13.22 43.31 -8.40
N ILE A 185 -13.42 43.03 -7.11
CA ILE A 185 -14.71 43.10 -6.42
C ILE A 185 -15.11 44.58 -6.40
N LYS A 186 -16.28 44.92 -6.97
CA LYS A 186 -16.85 46.27 -6.87
C LYS A 186 -17.41 46.46 -5.46
N LYS A 187 -17.42 47.69 -4.91
CA LYS A 187 -17.91 47.99 -3.54
C LYS A 187 -19.29 47.39 -3.18
N TRP A 188 -20.17 47.17 -4.15
CA TRP A 188 -21.49 46.58 -3.91
C TRP A 188 -21.47 45.03 -3.78
N GLN A 189 -20.34 44.38 -4.08
CA GLN A 189 -20.11 42.93 -3.97
C GLN A 189 -19.35 42.53 -2.70
N GLU A 190 -18.99 43.48 -1.84
CA GLU A 190 -18.46 43.18 -0.50
C GLU A 190 -19.58 42.54 0.33
N LYS A 191 -19.57 41.21 0.40
CA LYS A 191 -20.44 40.47 1.32
C LYS A 191 -19.96 40.78 2.73
N MET A 192 -20.85 41.29 3.59
CA MET A 192 -20.60 41.34 5.04
C MET A 192 -20.39 39.91 5.53
N THR A 193 -19.14 39.54 5.80
CA THR A 193 -18.76 38.27 6.42
C THR A 193 -18.98 38.38 7.93
N THR A 194 -20.23 38.23 8.37
CA THR A 194 -20.47 37.83 9.76
C THR A 194 -20.17 36.34 9.87
N SER A 195 -19.18 35.99 10.68
CA SER A 195 -18.85 34.61 10.99
C SER A 195 -20.05 33.91 11.65
N ASN A 196 -20.51 32.81 11.06
CA ASN A 196 -21.56 31.96 11.63
C ASN A 196 -21.13 31.29 12.95
N ALA A 197 -19.85 31.35 13.32
CA ALA A 197 -19.29 30.72 14.52
C ALA A 197 -19.74 31.35 15.85
N GLN A 198 -20.51 32.45 15.84
CA GLN A 198 -21.09 33.04 17.05
C GLN A 198 -22.51 32.52 17.39
N ARG A 199 -23.08 31.60 16.61
CA ARG A 199 -24.51 31.24 16.73
C ARG A 199 -24.86 29.77 16.95
N SER A 200 -23.88 28.94 17.32
CA SER A 200 -24.15 27.56 17.72
C SER A 200 -23.53 27.26 19.08
N LEU A 201 -24.15 27.81 20.13
CA LEU A 201 -24.12 27.24 21.47
C LEU A 201 -25.57 26.85 21.80
N ILE A 202 -25.94 25.62 21.47
CA ILE A 202 -26.88 24.75 22.20
C ILE A 202 -26.41 23.32 21.97
#